data_AF-A0A1W1ZBS9-F1
#
_entry.id   AF-A0A1W1ZBS9-F1
#
_cell.length_a   1.000
_cell.length_b   1.000
_cell.length_c   1.000
_cell.angle_alpha   90.00
_cell.angle_beta   90.00
_cell.angle_gamma   90.00
#
_symmetry.space_group_name_H-M   'P 1'
#
loop_
_entity.id
_entity.type
_entity.pdbx_description
1 polymer ?
#
loop_
_entity_poly.entity_id
_entity_poly.type
_entity_poly.pdbx_seq_one_letter_code
_entity_poly.pdbx_strand_id
1 'polypeptide(L)'
;METTNDQQEKKTKEFTRRNFLRFAGGTIAAMAAIPTLSQLTAHAQENGATRVTWDGSHAVSQYDPSKPIVYFTRDLSPKGVQKIYEKINQGIIGRVGIKLQTGEPYGPNLPPIEYIKNLQRTIPRSAIVECNVLYKSPRRD
;
A
#
# COMPACT_ATOMS: atom_id res chain seq x y z
N MET A 1 -35.19 -42.28 -11.19
CA MET A 1 -34.40 -42.08 -9.97
C MET A 1 -33.23 -41.21 -10.33
N GLU A 2 -33.39 -39.91 -10.10
CA GLU A 2 -32.29 -38.94 -10.01
C GLU A 2 -31.43 -39.30 -8.79
N THR A 3 -30.12 -39.12 -8.90
CA THR A 3 -29.36 -38.23 -8.01
C THR A 3 -28.05 -37.83 -8.68
N THR A 4 -27.92 -36.52 -8.87
CA THR A 4 -26.72 -35.75 -9.21
C THR A 4 -25.76 -35.68 -8.03
N ASN A 5 -24.45 -35.89 -8.25
CA ASN A 5 -23.37 -35.08 -7.65
C ASN A 5 -22.03 -35.64 -8.13
N ASP A 6 -21.28 -34.88 -8.92
CA ASP A 6 -19.80 -34.87 -8.93
C ASP A 6 -19.26 -33.73 -9.82
N GLN A 7 -20.00 -32.62 -9.88
CA GLN A 7 -19.42 -31.33 -10.21
C GLN A 7 -19.09 -30.62 -8.90
N GLN A 8 -17.83 -30.66 -8.49
CA GLN A 8 -17.08 -29.59 -7.79
C GLN A 8 -15.90 -30.16 -7.00
N GLU A 9 -14.86 -30.64 -7.71
CA GLU A 9 -13.53 -30.73 -7.11
C GLU A 9 -12.54 -29.82 -7.85
N LYS A 10 -12.42 -28.62 -7.29
CA LYS A 10 -11.21 -27.79 -7.18
C LYS A 10 -10.14 -27.97 -8.26
N LYS A 11 -10.02 -26.96 -9.11
CA LYS A 11 -8.71 -26.52 -9.60
C LYS A 11 -8.63 -25.00 -9.63
N THR A 12 -8.53 -24.39 -8.45
CA THR A 12 -8.04 -23.02 -8.29
C THR A 12 -6.63 -22.97 -8.88
N LYS A 13 -6.51 -22.46 -10.10
CA LYS A 13 -5.20 -22.19 -10.73
C LYS A 13 -4.50 -21.16 -9.86
N GLU A 14 -3.52 -21.60 -9.07
CA GLU A 14 -2.64 -20.69 -8.36
C GLU A 14 -1.90 -19.81 -9.37
N PHE A 15 -2.15 -18.50 -9.30
CA PHE A 15 -1.35 -17.50 -9.98
C PHE A 15 -0.01 -17.37 -9.23
N THR A 16 0.94 -18.22 -9.58
CA THR A 16 2.29 -18.14 -9.00
C THR A 16 3.01 -16.88 -9.48
N ARG A 17 3.83 -16.26 -8.62
CA ARG A 17 4.62 -15.03 -8.89
C ARG A 17 5.43 -15.07 -10.19
N ARG A 18 5.80 -16.27 -10.66
CA ARG A 18 6.50 -16.51 -11.93
C ARG A 18 5.62 -16.26 -13.17
N ASN A 19 4.30 -16.45 -13.07
CA ASN A 19 3.35 -16.15 -14.15
C ASN A 19 3.06 -14.64 -14.26
N PHE A 20 3.15 -13.89 -13.15
CA PHE A 20 3.00 -12.43 -13.16
C PHE A 20 4.14 -11.74 -13.93
N LEU A 21 5.40 -12.14 -13.72
CA LEU A 21 6.53 -11.60 -14.49
C LEU A 21 6.43 -11.92 -15.99
N ARG A 22 5.84 -13.07 -16.36
CA ARG A 22 5.61 -13.41 -17.77
C ARG A 22 4.52 -12.56 -18.41
N PHE A 23 3.49 -12.17 -17.65
CA PHE A 23 2.45 -11.26 -18.13
C PHE A 23 2.94 -9.81 -18.27
N ALA A 24 3.82 -9.35 -17.37
CA ALA A 24 4.39 -8.01 -17.44
C ALA A 24 5.48 -7.84 -18.53
N GLY A 25 5.99 -8.94 -19.09
CA GLY A 25 7.15 -8.94 -19.98
C GLY A 25 6.90 -9.22 -21.46
N GLY A 26 5.65 -9.34 -21.93
CA GLY A 26 5.41 -9.80 -23.30
C GLY A 26 4.06 -9.41 -23.92
N THR A 27 3.97 -8.20 -24.46
CA THR A 27 3.19 -7.88 -25.66
C THR A 27 3.97 -6.88 -26.52
N ILE A 28 4.81 -7.43 -27.41
CA ILE A 28 5.30 -6.71 -28.59
C ILE A 28 4.25 -6.93 -29.71
N ALA A 29 4.03 -5.88 -30.50
CA ALA A 29 3.30 -5.81 -31.77
C ALA A 29 1.80 -5.41 -31.75
N ALA A 30 1.57 -4.10 -31.63
CA ALA A 30 0.63 -3.39 -32.49
C ALA A 30 1.19 -1.98 -32.78
N MET A 31 2.01 -1.87 -33.82
CA MET A 31 2.34 -0.58 -34.43
C MET A 31 1.12 -0.11 -35.22
N ALA A 32 0.52 1.02 -34.84
CA ALA A 32 -0.04 2.06 -35.73
C ALA A 32 -1.02 2.97 -34.96
N ALA A 33 -0.51 4.10 -34.49
CA ALA A 33 -1.17 5.40 -34.28
C ALA A 33 -0.56 6.06 -33.05
N ILE A 34 0.59 6.71 -33.23
CA ILE A 34 1.09 7.68 -32.25
C ILE A 34 0.36 8.99 -32.58
N PRO A 35 -0.69 9.41 -31.84
CA PRO A 35 -1.06 10.81 -31.85
C PRO A 35 0.18 11.58 -31.39
N THR A 36 0.52 12.64 -32.12
CA THR A 36 1.70 13.46 -31.87
C THR A 36 1.78 13.83 -30.38
N LEU A 37 2.99 13.81 -29.81
CA LEU A 37 3.24 14.17 -28.41
C LEU A 37 2.60 15.52 -28.03
N SER A 38 2.44 16.42 -29.01
CA SER A 38 1.76 17.71 -28.90
C SER A 38 0.26 17.63 -28.57
N GLN A 39 -0.46 16.55 -28.92
CA GLN A 39 -1.88 16.38 -28.57
C GLN A 39 -2.09 15.80 -27.16
N LEU A 40 -1.12 15.05 -26.63
CA LEU A 40 -1.19 14.50 -25.28
C LEU A 40 -1.00 15.56 -24.19
N THR A 41 -0.38 16.70 -24.51
CA THR A 41 -0.18 17.82 -23.59
C THR A 41 -1.34 18.82 -23.58
N ALA A 42 -2.31 18.71 -24.50
CA ALA A 42 -3.36 19.73 -24.69
C ALA A 42 -4.55 19.63 -23.70
N HIS A 43 -4.59 18.62 -22.83
CA HIS A 43 -5.66 18.46 -21.82
C HIS A 43 -5.24 18.76 -20.38
N ALA A 44 -3.98 19.18 -20.16
CA ALA A 44 -3.58 19.72 -18.86
C ALA A 44 -3.97 21.21 -18.79
N GLN A 45 -5.28 21.48 -18.74
CA GLN A 45 -5.78 22.78 -18.34
C GLN A 45 -5.38 22.97 -16.87
N GLU A 46 -4.33 23.78 -16.65
CA GLU A 46 -3.95 24.28 -15.33
C GLU A 46 -5.05 25.24 -14.87
N ASN A 47 -6.11 24.69 -14.30
CA ASN A 47 -7.08 25.48 -13.54
C ASN A 47 -6.27 26.16 -12.44
N GLY A 48 -6.20 27.50 -12.51
CA GLY A 48 -5.34 28.34 -11.70
C GLY A 48 -5.22 27.86 -10.26
N ALA A 49 -3.98 27.77 -9.78
CA ALA A 49 -3.65 27.34 -8.44
C ALA A 49 -4.24 28.32 -7.41
N THR A 50 -5.50 28.10 -7.04
CA THR A 50 -6.09 28.67 -5.84
C THR A 50 -5.25 28.20 -4.68
N ARG A 51 -4.58 29.13 -3.97
CA ARG A 51 -3.86 28.81 -2.73
C ARG A 51 -4.84 28.12 -1.79
N VAL A 52 -4.61 26.83 -1.53
CA VAL A 52 -5.40 26.06 -0.56
C VAL A 52 -5.05 26.60 0.82
N THR A 53 -5.84 27.56 1.31
CA THR A 53 -5.87 27.93 2.72
C THR A 53 -6.62 26.84 3.45
N TRP A 54 -5.90 25.98 4.19
CA TRP A 54 -6.52 24.93 4.98
C TRP A 54 -7.27 25.54 6.17
N ASP A 55 -8.60 25.56 6.09
CA ASP A 55 -9.53 26.01 7.14
C ASP A 55 -10.11 24.81 7.94
N GLY A 56 -9.60 23.60 7.69
CA GLY A 56 -10.13 22.36 8.24
C GLY A 56 -11.29 21.75 7.46
N SER A 57 -11.79 22.40 6.41
CA SER A 57 -12.75 21.79 5.49
C SER A 57 -12.05 20.70 4.66
N HIS A 58 -12.51 19.46 4.82
CA HIS A 58 -12.04 18.36 3.99
C HIS A 58 -12.69 18.50 2.63
N ALA A 59 -11.90 18.60 1.55
CA ALA A 59 -12.42 18.56 0.19
C ALA A 59 -13.28 17.30 0.02
N VAL A 60 -14.59 17.48 -0.13
CA VAL A 60 -15.52 16.37 -0.37
C VAL A 60 -15.63 16.19 -1.87
N SER A 61 -14.95 15.19 -2.41
CA SER A 61 -15.22 14.71 -3.77
C SER A 61 -16.32 13.66 -3.75
N GLN A 62 -17.06 13.52 -4.84
CA GLN A 62 -17.97 12.38 -5.01
C GLN A 62 -17.20 11.05 -4.92
N TYR A 63 -17.85 10.02 -4.37
CA TYR A 63 -17.27 8.69 -4.30
C TYR A 63 -17.08 8.13 -5.71
N ASP A 64 -15.83 7.78 -6.03
CA ASP A 64 -15.44 7.19 -7.30
C ASP A 64 -14.87 5.79 -7.01
N PRO A 65 -15.58 4.71 -7.38
CA PRO A 65 -15.14 3.34 -7.11
C PRO A 65 -13.88 2.94 -7.89
N SER A 66 -13.45 3.74 -8.88
CA SER A 66 -12.18 3.51 -9.60
C SER A 66 -10.96 4.01 -8.81
N LYS A 67 -11.16 4.82 -7.77
CA LYS A 67 -10.08 5.38 -6.95
C LYS A 67 -9.78 4.51 -5.74
N PRO A 68 -8.52 4.47 -5.29
CA PRO A 68 -8.15 3.75 -4.07
C PRO A 68 -8.78 4.40 -2.83
N ILE A 69 -9.15 3.56 -1.86
CA ILE A 69 -9.64 4.02 -0.56
C ILE A 69 -8.45 4.51 0.28
N VAL A 70 -8.53 5.74 0.77
CA VAL A 70 -7.51 6.35 1.64
C VAL A 70 -8.06 6.48 3.06
N TYR A 71 -7.36 5.90 4.04
CA TYR A 71 -7.69 6.02 5.45
C TYR A 71 -6.77 7.05 6.12
N PHE A 72 -7.34 7.91 6.97
CA PHE A 72 -6.62 8.94 7.71
C PHE A 72 -7.12 9.01 9.16
N THR A 73 -6.22 9.31 10.10
CA THR A 73 -6.57 9.53 11.50
C THR A 73 -5.86 10.76 12.07
N ARG A 74 -6.56 11.54 12.88
CA ARG A 74 -5.97 12.56 13.76
C ARG A 74 -5.68 12.03 15.17
N ASP A 75 -6.23 10.86 15.50
CA ASP A 75 -5.96 10.16 16.75
C ASP A 75 -4.57 9.52 16.65
N LEU A 76 -3.56 10.22 17.18
CA LEU A 76 -2.19 9.76 17.31
C LEU A 76 -1.98 9.06 18.66
N SER A 77 -2.97 8.33 19.17
CA SER A 77 -2.77 7.41 20.30
C SER A 77 -2.45 6.00 19.80
N PRO A 78 -1.95 5.08 20.67
CA PRO A 78 -1.80 3.68 20.29
C PRO A 78 -3.09 3.05 19.74
N LYS A 79 -4.26 3.47 20.27
CA LYS A 79 -5.57 3.03 19.80
C LYS A 79 -5.88 3.54 18.39
N GLY A 80 -5.50 4.79 18.08
CA GLY A 80 -5.66 5.36 16.75
C GLY A 80 -4.82 4.65 15.69
N VAL A 81 -3.56 4.32 16.03
CA VAL A 81 -2.67 3.50 15.17
C VAL A 81 -3.28 2.13 14.89
N GLN A 82 -3.78 1.46 15.94
CA GLN A 82 -4.43 0.15 15.79
C GLN A 82 -5.67 0.23 14.87
N LYS A 83 -6.53 1.24 15.05
CA LYS A 83 -7.73 1.41 14.21
C LYS A 83 -7.40 1.57 12.72
N ILE A 84 -6.34 2.29 12.39
CA ILE A 84 -5.91 2.44 10.99
C ILE A 84 -5.33 1.13 10.47
N TYR A 85 -4.52 0.43 11.27
CA TYR A 85 -4.01 -0.89 10.89
C TYR A 85 -5.15 -1.87 10.57
N GLU A 86 -6.21 -1.90 11.38
CA GLU A 86 -7.39 -2.74 11.15
C GLU A 86 -8.10 -2.48 9.82
N LYS A 87 -7.92 -1.31 9.19
CA LYS A 87 -8.46 -1.02 7.86
C LYS A 87 -7.65 -1.61 6.71
N ILE A 88 -6.35 -1.86 6.94
CA ILE A 88 -5.40 -2.22 5.88
C ILE A 88 -4.73 -3.58 6.07
N ASN A 89 -4.95 -4.25 7.20
CA ASN A 89 -4.26 -5.49 7.57
C ASN A 89 -4.73 -6.75 6.81
N GLN A 90 -5.62 -6.60 5.82
CA GLN A 90 -6.16 -7.72 5.06
C GLN A 90 -5.04 -8.45 4.29
N GLY A 91 -4.91 -9.76 4.52
CA GLY A 91 -3.91 -10.61 3.84
C GLY A 91 -2.55 -10.71 4.53
N ILE A 92 -2.34 -10.06 5.68
CA ILE A 92 -1.12 -10.22 6.48
C ILE A 92 -1.27 -11.48 7.35
N ILE A 93 -0.71 -12.61 6.88
CA ILE A 93 -0.82 -13.92 7.53
C ILE A 93 0.55 -14.62 7.66
N GLY A 94 0.61 -15.65 8.50
CA GLY A 94 1.80 -16.50 8.65
C GLY A 94 2.85 -15.91 9.60
N ARG A 95 4.12 -15.85 9.17
CA ARG A 95 5.21 -15.20 9.91
C ARG A 95 5.31 -13.75 9.46
N VAL A 96 5.13 -12.82 10.38
CA VAL A 96 5.06 -11.38 10.06
C VAL A 96 6.33 -10.68 10.56
N GLY A 97 6.99 -9.93 9.67
CA GLY A 97 8.07 -9.03 10.05
C GLY A 97 7.55 -7.61 10.21
N ILE A 98 7.74 -7.01 11.38
CA ILE A 98 7.43 -5.60 11.65
C ILE A 98 8.73 -4.82 11.57
N LYS A 99 8.91 -4.07 10.49
CA LYS A 99 10.07 -3.21 10.31
C LYS A 99 9.92 -1.95 11.15
N LEU A 100 10.89 -1.68 12.02
CA LEU A 100 10.98 -0.41 12.72
C LEU A 100 11.94 0.52 11.99
N GLN A 101 11.49 1.75 11.74
CA GLN A 101 12.37 2.83 11.32
C GLN A 101 12.89 3.50 12.60
N THR A 102 14.12 3.17 13.01
CA THR A 102 14.74 3.77 14.20
C THR A 102 15.37 5.14 13.96
N GLY A 103 15.15 5.72 12.78
CA GLY A 103 15.53 7.09 12.45
C GLY A 103 17.01 7.28 12.11
N GLU A 104 17.32 8.53 11.79
CA GLU A 104 18.64 9.12 11.57
C GLU A 104 19.47 9.15 12.88
N PRO A 105 20.78 9.48 12.84
CA PRO A 105 21.57 9.66 14.06
C PRO A 105 20.83 10.51 15.12
N TYR A 106 20.94 10.13 16.39
CA TYR A 106 20.24 10.74 17.54
C TYR A 106 18.72 10.53 17.60
N GLY A 107 18.11 9.85 16.61
CA GLY A 107 16.74 9.36 16.68
C GLY A 107 15.65 10.42 16.88
N PRO A 108 15.68 11.59 16.21
CA PRO A 108 14.75 12.69 16.49
C PRO A 108 13.27 12.35 16.23
N ASN A 109 13.01 11.35 15.38
CA ASN A 109 11.67 11.00 14.92
C ASN A 109 11.28 9.55 15.25
N LEU A 110 11.74 9.04 16.40
CA LEU A 110 11.34 7.70 16.85
C LEU A 110 9.83 7.67 17.16
N PRO A 111 9.06 6.75 16.55
CA PRO A 111 7.68 6.53 16.95
C PRO A 111 7.62 6.20 18.45
N PRO A 112 6.59 6.66 19.17
CA PRO A 112 6.35 6.24 20.54
C PRO A 112 6.37 4.72 20.68
N ILE A 113 7.14 4.21 21.65
CA ILE A 113 7.32 2.77 21.90
C ILE A 113 5.97 2.08 22.10
N GLU A 114 5.01 2.77 22.71
CA GLU A 114 3.67 2.24 22.96
C GLU A 114 2.87 1.98 21.68
N TYR A 115 3.14 2.68 20.57
CA TYR A 115 2.53 2.33 19.29
C TYR A 115 2.98 0.94 18.84
N ILE A 116 4.29 0.69 18.96
CA ILE A 116 4.92 -0.55 18.52
C ILE A 116 4.44 -1.72 19.38
N LYS A 117 4.49 -1.57 20.71
CA LYS A 117 4.07 -2.61 21.65
C LYS A 117 2.61 -2.99 21.47
N ASN A 118 1.72 -2.00 21.34
CA ASN A 118 0.30 -2.28 21.19
C ASN A 118 -0.02 -2.89 19.82
N LEU A 119 0.61 -2.41 18.75
CA LEU A 119 0.43 -2.97 17.42
C LEU A 119 0.99 -4.40 17.32
N GLN A 120 2.21 -4.67 17.79
CA GLN A 120 2.81 -6.00 17.70
C GLN A 120 1.96 -7.06 18.40
N ARG A 121 1.38 -6.75 19.57
CA ARG A 121 0.52 -7.67 20.33
C ARG A 121 -0.70 -8.14 19.55
N THR A 122 -1.24 -7.33 18.64
CA THR A 122 -2.42 -7.70 17.84
C THR A 122 -2.08 -8.47 16.58
N ILE A 123 -0.79 -8.54 16.21
CA ILE A 123 -0.31 -9.24 15.02
C ILE A 123 0.29 -10.59 15.43
N PRO A 124 -0.40 -11.71 15.19
CA PRO A 124 0.07 -13.03 15.62
C PRO A 124 1.36 -13.41 14.90
N ARG A 125 2.25 -14.12 15.61
CA ARG A 125 3.52 -14.65 15.05
C ARG A 125 4.38 -13.56 14.39
N SER A 126 4.37 -12.37 14.97
CA SER A 126 5.14 -11.22 14.50
C SER A 126 6.49 -11.11 15.21
N ALA A 127 7.50 -10.69 14.47
CA ALA A 127 8.83 -10.36 14.99
C ALA A 127 9.22 -8.95 14.57
N ILE A 128 9.90 -8.22 15.46
CA ILE A 128 10.55 -6.97 15.11
C ILE A 128 11.75 -7.30 14.22
N VAL A 129 11.81 -6.67 13.06
CA VAL A 129 12.95 -6.81 12.14
C VAL A 129 13.65 -5.45 12.00
N GLU A 130 14.97 -5.45 12.22
CA GLU A 130 15.80 -4.31 11.89
C GLU A 130 16.19 -4.38 10.42
N CYS A 131 16.24 -3.21 9.75
CA CYS A 131 16.76 -3.12 8.40
C CYS A 131 18.02 -2.27 8.41
N ASN A 132 19.13 -2.89 8.02
CA ASN A 132 20.35 -2.17 7.74
C ASN A 132 20.21 -1.34 6.46
N VAL A 133 21.02 -0.29 6.37
CA VAL A 133 21.05 0.58 5.18
C VAL A 133 21.84 -0.13 4.06
N LEU A 134 21.28 -0.17 2.85
CA LEU A 134 21.92 -0.81 1.68
C LEU A 134 23.05 0.05 1.08
N TYR A 135 23.04 1.35 1.31
CA TYR A 135 24.03 2.30 0.83
C TYR A 135 24.94 2.79 1.97
N LYS A 136 26.05 3.46 1.61
CA LYS A 136 26.98 4.04 2.58
C LYS A 136 26.25 5.06 3.46
N SER A 137 26.30 4.87 4.77
CA SER A 137 25.55 5.63 5.74
C SER A 137 26.22 5.49 7.11
N PRO A 138 26.13 6.49 8.00
CA PRO A 138 26.58 6.37 9.40
C PRO A 138 25.94 5.21 10.18
N ARG A 139 24.90 4.56 9.65
CA ARG A 139 24.28 3.37 10.24
C ARG A 139 24.92 2.05 9.83
N ARG A 140 25.77 2.04 8.79
CA ARG A 140 26.47 0.85 8.30
C ARG A 140 27.91 0.79 8.83
N ASP A 141 28.57 1.93 8.85
CA ASP A 141 29.99 2.10 9.19
C ASP A 141 30.15 2.44 10.68
#